data_AF-A0A4J1TD16-F1
#
_entry.id   AF-A0A4J1TD16-F1
#
_cell.length_a   1.000
_cell.length_b   1.000
_cell.length_c   1.000
_cell.angle_alpha   90.00
_cell.angle_beta   90.00
_cell.angle_gamma   90.00
#
_symmetry.space_group_name_H-M   'P 1'
#
loop_
_entity.id
_entity.type
_entity.pdbx_description
1 polymer ?
#
loop_
_entity_poly.entity_id
_entity_poly.type
_entity_poly.pdbx_seq_one_letter_code
_entity_poly.pdbx_strand_id
1 'polypeptide(L)'
;MQIFTYNDFLKEKEIVTFEQAEIILDELIKSSNIYDPEFQAYWKELIEYSAKYAEMRGKWRILTKEEQDTLDETRTNIHNRIRDNLISIRGLAQINNKDASWFDKFHNDRQRMGDFANYINYIYAVNSR
;
A
#
# COMPACT_ATOMS: atom_id res chain seq x y z
N MET A 1 -17.30 6.57 -18.85
CA MET A 1 -16.76 6.64 -17.48
C MET A 1 -17.62 5.76 -16.59
N GLN A 2 -17.04 4.75 -15.95
CA GLN A 2 -17.76 3.89 -15.00
C GLN A 2 -17.67 4.52 -13.61
N ILE A 3 -18.78 4.56 -12.89
CA ILE A 3 -18.82 4.96 -11.47
C ILE A 3 -18.58 3.70 -10.64
N PHE A 4 -17.64 3.77 -9.70
CA PHE A 4 -17.35 2.68 -8.78
C PHE A 4 -17.82 3.04 -7.38
N THR A 5 -18.43 2.07 -6.71
CA THR A 5 -18.77 2.15 -5.28
C THR A 5 -17.91 1.16 -4.50
N TYR A 6 -17.88 1.30 -3.17
CA TYR A 6 -17.24 0.30 -2.32
C TYR A 6 -17.84 -1.11 -2.49
N ASN A 7 -19.16 -1.20 -2.74
CA ASN A 7 -19.83 -2.47 -3.01
C ASN A 7 -19.36 -3.13 -4.33
N ASP A 8 -18.87 -2.35 -5.29
CA ASP A 8 -18.29 -2.90 -6.52
C ASP A 8 -16.89 -3.44 -6.25
N PHE A 9 -16.09 -2.73 -5.46
CA PHE A 9 -14.79 -3.21 -4.99
C PHE A 9 -14.92 -4.54 -4.23
N LEU A 10 -15.94 -4.70 -3.36
CA LEU A 10 -16.17 -5.92 -2.61
C LEU A 10 -16.49 -7.17 -3.47
N LYS A 11 -16.85 -6.98 -4.75
CA LYS A 11 -17.12 -8.10 -5.69
C LYS A 11 -15.87 -8.56 -6.44
N GLU A 12 -14.79 -7.78 -6.39
CA GLU A 12 -13.54 -8.13 -7.04
C GLU A 12 -12.88 -9.33 -6.33
N LYS A 13 -12.10 -10.10 -7.09
CA LYS A 13 -11.33 -11.22 -6.53
C LYS A 13 -10.06 -10.69 -5.87
N GLU A 14 -9.59 -11.41 -4.86
CA GLU A 14 -8.27 -11.17 -4.25
C GLU A 14 -8.09 -9.71 -3.76
N ILE A 15 -9.12 -9.15 -3.13
CA ILE A 15 -9.07 -7.82 -2.52
C ILE A 15 -8.45 -7.84 -1.13
N VAL A 16 -8.00 -6.66 -0.68
CA VAL A 16 -7.80 -6.37 0.74
C VAL A 16 -8.88 -5.37 1.19
N THR A 17 -9.81 -5.81 2.03
CA THR A 17 -10.85 -4.91 2.59
C THR A 17 -10.27 -3.93 3.60
N PHE A 18 -11.05 -2.93 4.01
CA PHE A 18 -10.65 -1.99 5.06
C PHE A 18 -10.32 -2.71 6.37
N GLU A 19 -11.14 -3.68 6.76
CA GLU A 19 -10.95 -4.46 7.98
C GLU A 19 -9.68 -5.32 7.91
N GLN A 20 -9.42 -5.94 6.76
CA GLN A 20 -8.19 -6.71 6.54
C GLN A 20 -6.95 -5.81 6.54
N ALA A 21 -7.04 -4.65 5.89
CA ALA A 21 -5.95 -3.68 5.86
C ALA A 21 -5.65 -3.13 7.25
N GLU A 22 -6.66 -2.86 8.07
CA GLU A 22 -6.48 -2.43 9.46
C GLU A 22 -5.78 -3.49 10.31
N ILE A 23 -6.18 -4.77 10.17
CA ILE A 23 -5.50 -5.88 10.87
C ILE A 23 -4.02 -5.96 10.46
N ILE A 24 -3.74 -5.87 9.16
CA ILE A 24 -2.36 -5.89 8.64
C ILE A 24 -1.56 -4.71 9.20
N LEU A 25 -2.14 -3.52 9.22
CA LEU A 25 -1.49 -2.32 9.72
C LEU A 25 -1.17 -2.41 11.23
N ASP A 26 -2.14 -2.86 12.03
CA ASP A 26 -1.99 -3.04 13.48
C ASP A 26 -0.88 -4.06 13.80
N GLU A 27 -0.85 -5.20 13.09
CA GLU A 27 0.21 -6.20 13.25
C GLU A 27 1.58 -5.69 12.80
N LEU A 28 1.65 -4.96 11.68
CA LEU A 28 2.87 -4.30 11.21
C LEU A 28 3.41 -3.35 12.29
N ILE A 29 2.58 -2.47 12.83
CA ILE A 29 2.97 -1.51 13.88
C ILE A 29 3.43 -2.25 15.14
N LYS A 30 2.69 -3.26 15.61
CA LYS A 30 3.07 -4.08 16.78
C LYS A 30 4.39 -4.81 16.61
N SER A 31 4.73 -5.18 15.38
CA SER A 31 6.00 -5.83 15.04
C SER A 31 7.18 -4.86 14.89
N SER A 32 6.92 -3.55 14.90
CA SER A 32 7.90 -2.51 14.59
C SER A 32 8.31 -1.69 15.81
N ASN A 33 9.55 -1.22 15.85
CA ASN A 33 9.96 -0.14 16.75
C ASN A 33 9.68 1.20 16.08
N ILE A 34 8.53 1.82 16.36
CA ILE A 34 8.10 3.07 15.70
C ILE A 34 8.98 4.28 15.97
N TYR A 35 9.89 4.19 16.96
CA TYR A 35 10.86 5.23 17.30
C TYR A 35 12.23 4.99 16.68
N ASP A 36 12.44 3.84 16.03
CA ASP A 36 13.68 3.54 15.33
C ASP A 36 13.83 4.44 14.09
N PRO A 37 14.97 5.15 13.92
CA PRO A 37 15.16 6.05 12.78
C PRO A 37 15.11 5.37 11.42
N GLU A 38 15.57 4.11 11.32
CA GLU A 38 15.56 3.34 10.07
C GLU A 38 14.13 2.95 9.71
N PHE A 39 13.34 2.47 10.68
CA PHE A 39 11.90 2.26 10.50
C PHE A 39 11.18 3.55 10.08
N GLN A 40 11.44 4.68 10.73
CA GLN A 40 10.79 5.95 10.39
C GLN A 40 11.14 6.41 8.97
N ALA A 41 12.34 6.13 8.48
CA ALA A 41 12.73 6.43 7.10
C ALA A 41 11.92 5.61 6.10
N TYR A 42 11.82 4.29 6.29
CA TYR A 42 11.00 3.41 5.44
C TYR A 42 9.51 3.75 5.55
N TRP A 43 9.02 4.07 6.75
CA TRP A 43 7.64 4.43 6.97
C TRP A 43 7.28 5.74 6.23
N LYS A 44 8.16 6.74 6.27
CA LYS A 44 7.99 7.99 5.54
C LYS A 44 7.96 7.75 4.02
N GLU A 45 8.88 6.96 3.49
CA GLU A 45 8.90 6.63 2.05
C GLU A 45 7.63 5.84 1.66
N LEU A 46 7.19 4.90 2.50
CA LEU A 46 5.96 4.13 2.27
C LEU A 46 4.72 5.04 2.19
N ILE A 47 4.58 6.04 3.06
CA ILE A 47 3.48 7.02 3.00
C ILE A 47 3.56 7.82 1.70
N GLU A 48 4.74 8.36 1.37
CA GLU A 48 4.94 9.18 0.17
C GLU A 48 4.58 8.41 -1.11
N TYR A 49 5.06 7.18 -1.25
CA TYR A 49 4.76 6.36 -2.41
C TYR A 49 3.32 5.84 -2.42
N SER A 50 2.70 5.61 -1.25
CA SER A 50 1.27 5.29 -1.15
C SER A 50 0.41 6.43 -1.67
N ALA A 51 0.76 7.69 -1.37
CA ALA A 51 0.06 8.86 -1.89
C ALA A 51 0.21 8.99 -3.41
N LYS A 52 1.43 8.88 -3.95
CA LYS A 52 1.70 8.88 -5.40
C LYS A 52 0.94 7.75 -6.11
N TYR A 53 0.90 6.57 -5.50
CA TYR A 53 0.20 5.42 -6.06
C TYR A 53 -1.32 5.61 -6.06
N ALA A 54 -1.88 6.16 -4.99
CA ALA A 54 -3.31 6.44 -4.91
C ALA A 54 -3.76 7.47 -5.95
N GLU A 55 -2.98 8.53 -6.15
CA GLU A 55 -3.22 9.50 -7.22
C GLU A 55 -3.21 8.83 -8.60
N MET A 56 -2.17 8.04 -8.88
CA MET A 56 -2.01 7.34 -10.17
C MET A 56 -3.14 6.34 -10.41
N ARG A 57 -3.47 5.51 -9.42
CA ARG A 57 -4.51 4.47 -9.53
C ARG A 57 -5.91 5.09 -9.63
N GLY A 58 -6.18 6.17 -8.89
CA GLY A 58 -7.43 6.91 -8.97
C GLY A 58 -7.65 7.57 -10.33
N LYS A 59 -6.58 8.09 -10.96
CA LYS A 59 -6.65 8.68 -12.31
C LYS A 59 -6.70 7.63 -13.43
N TRP A 60 -6.26 6.39 -13.19
CA TRP A 60 -6.05 5.40 -14.25
C TRP A 60 -7.25 5.22 -15.20
N ARG A 61 -8.48 5.23 -14.66
CA ARG A 61 -9.72 5.01 -15.44
C ARG A 61 -10.23 6.24 -16.20
N ILE A 62 -9.66 7.42 -15.95
CA ILE A 62 -10.01 8.67 -16.66
C ILE A 62 -8.97 9.09 -17.69
N LEU A 63 -7.79 8.44 -17.69
CA LEU A 63 -6.75 8.62 -18.70
C LEU A 63 -7.14 7.95 -20.03
N THR A 64 -6.66 8.54 -21.13
CA THR A 64 -6.64 7.91 -22.45
C THR A 64 -5.66 6.73 -22.47
N LYS A 65 -5.75 5.89 -23.50
CA LYS A 65 -4.85 4.74 -23.65
C LYS A 65 -3.38 5.17 -23.84
N GLU A 66 -3.14 6.24 -24.59
CA GLU A 66 -1.80 6.80 -24.82
C GLU A 66 -1.16 7.34 -23.52
N GLU A 67 -1.96 8.04 -22.69
CA GLU A 67 -1.51 8.49 -21.36
C GLU A 67 -1.23 7.31 -20.43
N GLN A 68 -2.07 6.26 -20.44
CA GLN A 68 -1.82 5.05 -19.67
C GLN A 68 -0.51 4.39 -20.09
N ASP A 69 -0.27 4.23 -21.38
CA ASP A 69 0.93 3.58 -21.90
C ASP A 69 2.20 4.37 -21.53
N THR A 70 2.12 5.70 -21.53
CA THR A 70 3.21 6.59 -21.08
C THR A 70 3.48 6.49 -19.58
N LEU A 71 2.44 6.28 -18.77
CA LEU A 71 2.54 6.25 -17.31
C LEU A 71 2.73 4.83 -16.73
N ASP A 72 2.63 3.78 -17.53
CA ASP A 72 2.62 2.40 -17.05
C ASP A 72 3.93 2.01 -16.36
N GLU A 73 5.07 2.43 -16.91
CA GLU A 73 6.39 2.22 -16.29
C GLU A 73 6.49 2.99 -14.97
N THR A 74 6.05 4.25 -14.95
CA THR A 74 6.04 5.09 -13.74
C THR A 74 5.19 4.45 -12.64
N ARG A 75 3.98 3.99 -12.97
CA ARG A 75 3.09 3.27 -12.05
C ARG A 75 3.74 2.00 -11.53
N THR A 76 4.42 1.25 -12.40
CA THR A 76 5.13 0.02 -12.04
C THR A 76 6.26 0.32 -11.05
N ASN A 77 7.03 1.38 -11.28
CA ASN A 77 8.13 1.80 -10.40
C ASN A 77 7.65 2.28 -9.04
N ILE A 78 6.57 3.07 -8.98
CA ILE A 78 5.94 3.50 -7.72
C ILE A 78 5.52 2.28 -6.90
N HIS A 79 4.84 1.32 -7.53
CA HIS A 79 4.38 0.11 -6.85
C HIS A 79 5.54 -0.79 -6.39
N ASN A 80 6.58 -0.96 -7.22
CA ASN A 80 7.78 -1.69 -6.81
C ASN A 80 8.42 -1.04 -5.56
N ARG A 81 8.42 0.28 -5.47
CA ARG A 81 8.96 0.99 -4.31
C ARG A 81 8.18 0.75 -3.02
N ILE A 82 6.85 0.68 -3.12
CA ILE A 82 5.99 0.26 -2.00
C ILE A 82 6.35 -1.15 -1.56
N ARG A 83 6.48 -2.09 -2.51
CA ARG A 83 6.85 -3.48 -2.20
C ARG A 83 8.19 -3.56 -1.50
N ASP A 84 9.20 -2.91 -2.04
CA ASP A 84 10.56 -2.94 -1.50
C ASP A 84 10.59 -2.34 -0.08
N ASN A 85 9.84 -1.26 0.18
CA ASN A 85 9.70 -0.68 1.52
C ASN A 85 9.04 -1.63 2.52
N LEU A 86 7.95 -2.30 2.13
CA LEU A 86 7.30 -3.29 3.00
C LEU A 86 8.21 -4.48 3.31
N ILE A 87 9.04 -4.91 2.34
CA ILE A 87 10.06 -5.95 2.56
C ILE A 87 11.12 -5.46 3.56
N SER A 88 11.58 -4.21 3.46
CA SER A 88 12.54 -3.64 4.42
C SER A 88 11.97 -3.57 5.83
N ILE A 89 10.72 -3.08 5.98
CA ILE A 89 10.04 -3.03 7.29
C ILE A 89 9.88 -4.43 7.88
N ARG A 90 9.49 -5.41 7.06
CA ARG A 90 9.44 -6.83 7.45
C ARG A 90 10.81 -7.33 7.91
N GLY A 91 11.87 -7.00 7.18
CA GLY A 91 13.25 -7.35 7.53
C GLY A 91 13.67 -6.79 8.89
N LEU A 92 13.35 -5.52 9.18
CA LEU A 92 13.59 -4.92 10.49
C LEU A 92 12.86 -5.66 11.62
N ALA A 93 11.60 -6.04 11.41
CA ALA A 93 10.86 -6.85 12.39
C ALA A 93 11.56 -8.20 12.64
N GLN A 94 11.99 -8.88 11.57
CA GLN A 94 12.66 -10.19 11.66
C GLN A 94 14.01 -10.11 12.39
N ILE A 95 14.84 -9.10 12.10
CA ILE A 95 16.13 -8.86 12.79
C ILE A 95 15.91 -8.65 14.29
N ASN A 96 14.81 -8.02 14.67
CA ASN A 96 14.43 -7.77 16.06
C ASN A 96 13.66 -8.94 16.72
N ASN A 97 13.61 -10.11 16.08
CA ASN A 97 12.86 -11.29 16.53
C ASN A 97 11.37 -11.02 16.81
N LYS A 98 10.76 -10.13 16.01
CA LYS A 98 9.33 -9.82 16.05
C LYS A 98 8.55 -10.63 15.01
N ASP A 99 7.26 -10.81 15.26
CA ASP A 99 6.37 -11.50 14.32
C ASP A 99 6.16 -10.66 13.06
N ALA A 100 6.56 -11.22 11.92
CA ALA A 100 6.47 -10.59 10.61
C ALA A 100 5.44 -11.30 9.68
N SER A 101 4.57 -12.15 10.26
CA SER A 101 3.57 -12.92 9.52
C SER A 101 2.46 -12.07 8.89
N TRP A 102 2.31 -10.81 9.33
CA TRP A 102 1.40 -9.83 8.71
C TRP A 102 1.66 -9.67 7.21
N PHE A 103 2.91 -9.81 6.77
CA PHE A 103 3.29 -9.70 5.37
C PHE A 103 2.72 -10.85 4.53
N ASP A 104 2.62 -12.05 5.10
CA ASP A 104 2.12 -13.27 4.44
C ASP A 104 0.62 -13.19 4.10
N LYS A 105 -0.10 -12.25 4.71
CA LYS A 105 -1.53 -12.04 4.48
C LYS A 105 -1.86 -11.41 3.12
N PHE A 106 -0.91 -10.74 2.47
CA PHE A 106 -1.21 -9.96 1.26
C PHE A 106 -0.07 -9.80 0.24
N HIS A 107 1.18 -10.18 0.55
CA HIS A 107 2.32 -9.93 -0.35
C HIS A 107 2.34 -10.78 -1.63
N ASN A 108 1.56 -11.84 -1.69
CA ASN A 108 1.57 -12.80 -2.79
C ASN A 108 0.90 -12.26 -4.06
N ASP A 109 0.15 -11.16 -3.97
CA ASP A 109 -0.51 -10.53 -5.10
C ASP A 109 -0.21 -9.02 -5.16
N ARG A 110 0.09 -8.57 -6.38
CA ARG A 110 0.48 -7.19 -6.66
C ARG A 110 -0.67 -6.20 -6.37
N GLN A 111 -1.89 -6.59 -6.71
CA GLN A 111 -3.08 -5.75 -6.53
C GLN A 111 -3.41 -5.61 -5.05
N ARG A 112 -3.30 -6.68 -4.27
CA ARG A 112 -3.47 -6.67 -2.80
C ARG A 112 -2.51 -5.70 -2.10
N MET A 113 -1.24 -5.69 -2.49
CA MET A 113 -0.29 -4.70 -1.99
C MET A 113 -0.69 -3.28 -2.39
N GLY A 114 -1.24 -3.11 -3.59
CA GLY A 114 -1.80 -1.85 -4.05
C GLY A 114 -3.02 -1.41 -3.23
N ASP A 115 -3.91 -2.32 -2.86
CA ASP A 115 -5.08 -2.03 -2.01
C ASP A 115 -4.64 -1.57 -0.63
N PHE A 116 -3.68 -2.26 -0.02
CA PHE A 116 -3.10 -1.86 1.26
C PHE A 116 -2.42 -0.48 1.19
N ALA A 117 -1.69 -0.17 0.12
CA ALA A 117 -1.12 1.17 -0.07
C ALA A 117 -2.19 2.27 -0.19
N ASN A 118 -3.30 1.99 -0.88
CA ASN A 118 -4.41 2.94 -0.96
C ASN A 118 -5.08 3.14 0.42
N TYR A 119 -5.15 2.08 1.23
CA TYR A 119 -5.62 2.17 2.62
C TYR A 119 -4.73 3.07 3.48
N ILE A 120 -3.40 2.90 3.41
CA ILE A 120 -2.44 3.77 4.11
C ILE A 120 -2.68 5.24 3.71
N ASN A 121 -2.73 5.52 2.40
CA ASN A 121 -2.98 6.88 1.93
C ASN A 121 -4.33 7.42 2.41
N TYR A 122 -5.39 6.62 2.40
CA TYR A 122 -6.70 7.02 2.91
C TYR A 122 -6.60 7.49 4.36
N ILE A 123 -6.01 6.71 5.27
CA ILE A 123 -5.86 7.07 6.68
C ILE A 123 -5.11 8.41 6.83
N TYR A 124 -3.97 8.55 6.15
CA TYR A 124 -3.15 9.76 6.25
C TYR A 124 -3.88 10.99 5.69
N ALA A 125 -4.52 10.86 4.54
CA ALA A 125 -5.29 11.94 3.93
C ALA A 125 -6.44 12.41 4.83
N VAL A 126 -7.21 11.49 5.43
CA VAL A 126 -8.34 11.88 6.29
C VAL A 126 -7.93 12.39 7.67
N ASN A 127 -6.72 12.06 8.16
CA ASN A 127 -6.17 12.60 9.41
C ASN A 127 -5.46 13.95 9.22
N SER A 128 -5.20 14.38 7.98
CA SER A 128 -4.54 15.68 7.67
C SER A 128 -5.53 16.85 7.60
N ARG A 129 -6.59 16.81 8.42
CA ARG A 129 -7.64 17.84 8.48
C ARG A 129 -7.20 19.05 9.29
#